data_AF-A0A2W4QRM6-F1
#
_entry.id   AF-A0A2W4QRM6-F1
#
_cell.length_a   1.000
_cell.length_b   1.000
_cell.length_c   1.000
_cell.angle_alpha   90.00
_cell.angle_beta   90.00
_cell.angle_gamma   90.00
#
_symmetry.space_group_name_H-M   'P 1'
#
loop_
_entity.id
_entity.type
_entity.pdbx_description
1 polymer ?
#
loop_
_entity_poly.entity_id
_entity_poly.type
_entity_poly.pdbx_seq_one_letter_code
_entity_poly.pdbx_strand_id
1 'polypeptide(L)'
;MGEGLQISKNVSLEEALALALKLPPKERLQRIEQVASSAEREMEALVPEEEQSQEHWGRKLLSLLDELGPIEMKHPEIEDPVEWVRQIRREEREQRLGDWNEEE
;
A
#
# COMPACT_ATOMS: atom_id res chain seq x y z
N MET A 1 47.10 22.35 -29.30
CA MET A 1 47.38 21.64 -28.03
C MET A 1 46.18 21.86 -27.12
N GLY A 2 45.35 20.92 -26.72
CA GLY A 2 45.17 19.50 -27.02
C GLY A 2 43.86 19.17 -26.28
N GLU A 3 42.79 18.93 -27.03
CA GLU A 3 41.45 18.67 -26.47
C GLU A 3 41.49 17.35 -25.69
N GLY A 4 41.27 17.44 -24.38
CA GLY A 4 41.07 16.28 -23.52
C GLY A 4 39.71 15.67 -23.82
N LEU A 5 39.69 14.68 -24.73
CA LEU A 5 38.54 13.83 -25.02
C LEU A 5 38.06 13.17 -23.71
N GLN A 6 37.01 13.72 -23.10
CA GLN A 6 36.19 12.98 -22.14
C GLN A 6 35.33 11.98 -22.93
N ILE A 7 35.90 10.80 -23.15
CA ILE A 7 35.15 9.66 -23.68
C ILE A 7 34.38 9.06 -22.52
N SER A 8 33.18 9.58 -22.24
CA SER A 8 32.17 8.85 -21.49
C SER A 8 31.77 7.63 -22.31
N LYS A 9 32.50 6.51 -22.15
CA LYS A 9 32.12 5.23 -22.74
C LYS A 9 30.86 4.75 -22.04
N ASN A 10 29.70 5.04 -22.64
CA ASN A 10 28.47 4.31 -22.34
C ASN A 10 28.64 2.90 -22.91
N VAL A 11 29.38 2.06 -22.20
CA VAL A 11 29.51 0.63 -22.53
C VAL A 11 28.12 0.03 -22.41
N SER A 12 27.63 -0.60 -23.46
CA SER A 12 26.33 -1.26 -23.39
C SER A 12 26.38 -2.42 -22.38
N LEU A 13 25.27 -2.72 -21.71
CA LEU A 13 25.21 -3.84 -20.76
C LEU A 13 25.65 -5.16 -21.43
N GLU A 14 25.29 -5.34 -22.70
CA GLU A 14 25.69 -6.49 -23.51
C GLU A 14 27.22 -6.58 -23.69
N GLU A 15 27.89 -5.46 -23.97
CA GLU A 15 29.34 -5.40 -24.05
C GLU A 15 30.01 -5.67 -22.70
N ALA A 16 29.44 -5.14 -21.61
CA ALA A 16 29.94 -5.36 -20.25
C ALA A 16 29.83 -6.85 -19.85
N LEU A 17 28.72 -7.50 -20.19
CA LEU A 17 28.52 -8.93 -19.95
C LEU A 17 29.44 -9.79 -20.83
N ALA A 18 29.63 -9.43 -22.10
CA ALA A 18 30.55 -10.11 -23.00
C ALA A 18 32.01 -10.04 -22.50
N LEU A 19 32.40 -8.94 -21.85
CA LEU A 19 33.71 -8.81 -21.18
C LEU A 19 33.77 -9.61 -19.88
N ALA A 20 32.70 -9.62 -19.08
CA ALA A 20 32.64 -10.41 -17.85
C ALA A 20 32.75 -11.93 -18.09
N LEU A 21 32.28 -12.42 -19.24
CA LEU A 21 32.43 -13.83 -19.64
C LEU A 21 33.89 -14.22 -19.92
N LYS A 22 34.76 -13.26 -20.27
CA LYS A 22 36.20 -13.49 -20.49
C LYS A 22 37.00 -13.57 -19.19
N LEU A 23 36.40 -13.24 -18.05
CA LEU A 23 37.06 -13.29 -16.76
C LEU A 23 37.23 -14.73 -16.25
N PRO A 24 38.25 -15.00 -15.42
CA PRO A 24 38.35 -16.24 -14.65
C PRO A 24 37.10 -16.47 -13.80
N PRO A 25 36.69 -17.73 -13.54
CA PRO A 25 35.44 -18.06 -12.87
C PRO A 25 35.24 -17.36 -11.52
N LYS A 26 36.31 -17.21 -10.72
CA LYS A 26 36.28 -16.56 -9.40
C LYS A 26 36.01 -15.06 -9.51
N GLU A 27 36.67 -14.38 -10.44
CA GLU A 27 36.50 -12.95 -10.66
C GLU A 27 35.12 -12.64 -11.22
N ARG A 28 34.61 -13.50 -12.12
CA ARG A 28 33.26 -13.37 -12.65
C ARG A 28 32.19 -13.44 -11.56
N LEU A 29 32.32 -14.37 -10.60
CA LEU A 29 31.40 -14.48 -9.47
C LEU A 29 31.40 -13.23 -8.59
N GLN A 30 32.59 -12.69 -8.27
CA GLN A 30 32.71 -11.46 -7.49
C GLN A 30 32.07 -10.25 -8.20
N ARG A 31 32.14 -10.19 -9.52
CA ARG A 31 31.49 -9.12 -10.30
C ARG A 31 29.97 -9.27 -10.31
N ILE A 32 29.45 -10.49 -10.44
CA ILE A 32 28.01 -10.74 -10.37
C ILE A 32 27.47 -10.35 -9.00
N GLU A 33 28.16 -10.72 -7.93
CA GLU A 33 27.80 -10.34 -6.55
C GLU A 33 27.75 -8.82 -6.39
N GLN A 34 28.76 -8.10 -6.87
CA GLN A 34 28.79 -6.63 -6.82
C GLN A 34 27.63 -5.97 -7.58
N VAL A 35 27.28 -6.49 -8.76
CA VAL A 35 26.16 -5.97 -9.56
C VAL A 35 24.84 -6.28 -8.87
N ALA A 36 24.66 -7.49 -8.35
CA ALA A 36 23.46 -7.88 -7.60
C ALA A 36 23.28 -7.01 -6.36
N SER A 37 24.32 -6.81 -5.55
CA SER A 37 24.25 -5.94 -4.36
C SER A 37 24.02 -4.47 -4.69
N SER A 38 24.44 -3.99 -5.87
CA SER A 38 24.14 -2.63 -6.33
C SER A 38 22.67 -2.51 -6.73
N ALA A 39 22.18 -3.48 -7.51
CA ALA A 39 20.78 -3.54 -7.94
C ALA A 39 19.83 -3.68 -6.75
N GLU A 40 20.16 -4.50 -5.75
CA GLU A 40 19.39 -4.62 -4.51
C GLU A 40 19.28 -3.28 -3.78
N ARG A 41 20.39 -2.55 -3.62
CA ARG A 41 20.38 -1.22 -2.98
C ARG A 41 19.58 -0.19 -3.78
N GLU A 42 19.68 -0.24 -5.11
CA GLU A 42 18.88 0.64 -5.98
C GLU A 42 17.39 0.28 -5.90
N MET A 43 17.04 -1.00 -5.82
CA MET A 43 15.67 -1.47 -5.63
C MET A 43 15.12 -1.10 -4.24
N GLU A 44 15.93 -1.19 -3.19
CA GLU A 44 15.58 -0.71 -1.85
C GLU A 44 15.38 0.81 -1.81
N ALA A 45 16.21 1.57 -2.55
CA ALA A 45 16.06 3.02 -2.70
C ALA A 45 14.87 3.41 -3.60
N LEU A 46 14.37 2.49 -4.42
CA LEU A 46 13.16 2.62 -5.22
C LEU A 46 11.90 2.11 -4.51
N VAL A 47 12.00 1.62 -3.27
CA VAL A 47 10.82 1.53 -2.39
C VAL A 47 10.35 2.97 -2.19
N PRO A 48 9.24 3.37 -2.83
CA PRO A 48 8.91 4.77 -2.91
C PRO A 48 8.58 5.26 -1.51
N GLU A 49 9.02 6.48 -1.18
CA GLU A 49 8.49 7.26 -0.06
C GLU A 49 6.94 7.47 -0.14
N GLU A 50 6.26 6.87 -1.11
CA GLU A 50 4.80 6.76 -1.17
C GLU A 50 4.21 5.95 0.00
N GLU A 51 5.00 5.12 0.71
CA GLU A 51 4.55 4.54 1.98
C GLU A 51 4.50 5.55 3.14
N GLN A 52 5.10 6.73 3.00
CA GLN A 52 5.01 7.79 4.03
C GLN A 52 3.80 8.72 3.83
N SER A 53 3.12 8.67 2.67
CA SER A 53 1.96 9.54 2.38
C SER A 53 0.64 8.80 2.19
N GLN A 54 0.61 7.46 2.30
CA GLN A 54 -0.66 6.77 2.43
C GLN A 54 -1.13 6.90 3.87
N GLU A 55 -1.94 7.93 4.11
CA GLU A 55 -2.79 8.03 5.29
C GLU A 55 -3.42 6.65 5.54
N HIS A 56 -2.88 5.92 6.52
CA HIS A 56 -3.30 4.54 6.76
C HIS A 56 -4.81 4.54 6.92
N TRP A 57 -5.52 3.63 6.24
CA TRP A 57 -6.97 3.53 6.33
C TRP A 57 -7.47 3.53 7.79
N GLY A 58 -6.65 3.02 8.72
CA GLY A 58 -6.91 3.07 10.16
C GLY A 58 -6.97 4.49 10.73
N ARG A 59 -6.11 5.41 10.27
CA ARG A 59 -6.17 6.82 10.66
C ARG A 59 -7.41 7.53 10.09
N LYS A 60 -7.81 7.18 8.88
CA LYS A 60 -9.06 7.68 8.29
C LYS A 60 -10.30 7.12 8.99
N LEU A 61 -10.26 5.85 9.40
CA LEU A 61 -11.32 5.25 10.21
C LEU A 61 -11.44 5.93 11.57
N LEU A 62 -10.31 6.19 12.24
CA LEU A 62 -10.32 6.91 13.52
C LEU A 62 -10.88 8.32 13.39
N SER A 63 -10.52 9.08 12.34
CA SER A 63 -11.12 10.40 12.12
C SER A 63 -12.64 10.34 11.89
N LEU A 64 -13.11 9.34 11.15
CA LEU A 64 -14.55 9.14 10.94
C LEU A 64 -15.28 8.76 12.24
N LEU A 65 -14.65 7.99 13.11
CA LEU A 65 -15.21 7.65 14.42
C LEU A 65 -15.24 8.89 15.35
N ASP A 66 -14.21 9.73 15.30
CA ASP A 66 -14.19 11.00 16.03
C ASP A 66 -15.28 11.95 15.53
N GLU A 67 -15.54 12.00 14.22
CA GLU A 67 -16.61 12.78 13.60
C GLU A 67 -18.02 12.26 13.91
N LEU A 68 -18.22 10.93 13.95
CA LEU A 68 -19.52 10.32 14.27
C LEU A 68 -20.00 10.65 15.69
N GLY A 69 -19.06 10.98 16.59
CA GLY A 69 -19.35 11.20 18.00
C GLY A 69 -19.70 9.90 18.76
N PRO A 70 -20.24 10.01 19.98
CA PRO A 70 -20.58 8.85 20.78
C PRO A 70 -21.63 7.98 20.09
N ILE A 71 -21.32 6.69 19.89
CA ILE A 71 -22.30 5.72 19.41
C ILE A 71 -23.25 5.39 20.55
N GLU A 72 -24.50 5.85 20.45
CA GLU A 72 -25.55 5.49 21.40
C GLU A 72 -26.03 4.05 21.15
N MET A 73 -26.02 3.24 22.21
CA MET A 73 -26.58 1.91 22.16
C MET A 73 -28.11 2.00 22.15
N LYS A 74 -28.75 1.48 21.10
CA LYS A 74 -30.21 1.36 21.02
C LYS A 74 -30.66 0.19 21.89
N HIS A 75 -31.75 0.35 22.65
CA HIS A 75 -32.34 -0.69 23.51
C HIS A 75 -31.34 -1.39 24.45
N PRO A 76 -30.58 -0.64 25.28
CA PRO A 76 -29.59 -1.22 26.19
C PRO A 76 -30.18 -2.15 27.26
N GLU A 77 -31.48 -2.07 27.50
CA GLU A 77 -32.22 -2.93 28.43
C GLU A 77 -32.44 -4.37 27.92
N ILE A 78 -32.21 -4.63 26.63
CA ILE A 78 -32.35 -5.98 26.05
C ILE A 78 -31.01 -6.71 26.19
N GLU A 79 -30.90 -7.55 27.23
CA GLU A 79 -29.68 -8.31 27.50
C GLU A 79 -29.43 -9.46 26.50
N ASP A 80 -30.50 -10.04 25.93
CA ASP A 80 -30.39 -11.10 24.92
C ASP A 80 -30.06 -10.49 23.54
N PRO A 81 -28.88 -10.78 22.95
CA PRO A 81 -28.47 -10.21 21.68
C PRO A 81 -29.39 -10.59 20.52
N VAL A 82 -30.06 -11.75 20.56
CA VAL A 82 -30.97 -12.18 19.49
C VAL A 82 -32.24 -11.34 19.52
N GLU A 83 -32.81 -11.12 20.71
CA GLU A 83 -33.97 -10.25 20.89
C GLU A 83 -33.64 -8.80 20.57
N TRP A 84 -32.43 -8.35 20.91
CA TRP A 84 -31.95 -7.01 20.54
C TRP A 84 -31.92 -6.83 19.01
N VAL A 85 -31.33 -7.77 18.27
CA VAL A 85 -31.33 -7.71 16.79
C VAL A 85 -32.76 -7.78 16.22
N ARG A 86 -33.65 -8.59 16.81
CA ARG A 86 -35.05 -8.67 16.37
C ARG A 86 -35.76 -7.33 16.52
N GLN A 87 -35.55 -6.63 17.64
CA GLN A 87 -36.09 -5.31 17.90
C GLN A 87 -35.61 -4.30 16.84
N ILE A 88 -34.29 -4.22 16.60
CA ILE A 88 -33.70 -3.31 15.61
C ILE A 88 -34.29 -3.55 14.21
N ARG A 89 -34.36 -4.82 13.77
CA ARG A 89 -34.90 -5.17 12.45
C ARG A 89 -36.40 -4.88 12.31
N ARG A 90 -37.15 -4.93 13.41
CA ARG A 90 -38.58 -4.57 13.40
C ARG A 90 -38.72 -3.06 13.17
N GLU A 91 -37.98 -2.25 13.90
CA GLU A 91 -37.98 -0.79 13.76
C GLU A 91 -37.53 -0.34 12.38
N GLU A 92 -36.46 -0.93 11.84
CA GLU A 92 -36.01 -0.64 10.47
C GLU A 92 -37.06 -0.98 9.41
N ARG A 93 -37.87 -2.03 9.66
CA ARG A 93 -38.95 -2.43 8.75
C ARG A 93 -40.14 -1.47 8.86
N GLU A 94 -40.50 -1.07 10.07
CA GLU A 94 -41.57 -0.11 10.33
C GLU A 94 -41.22 1.26 9.73
N GLN A 95 -39.99 1.74 9.91
CA GLN A 95 -39.50 2.97 9.27
C GLN A 95 -39.57 2.86 7.74
N ARG A 96 -39.10 1.74 7.16
CA ARG A 96 -39.17 1.51 5.71
C ARG A 96 -40.59 1.42 5.17
N LEU A 97 -41.57 1.00 5.96
CA LEU A 97 -42.97 0.88 5.54
C LEU A 97 -43.75 2.18 5.78
N GLY A 98 -43.33 3.00 6.75
CA GLY A 98 -43.90 4.32 7.02
C GLY A 98 -43.70 5.30 5.86
N ASP A 99 -42.53 5.27 5.21
CA ASP A 99 -42.21 6.15 4.07
C ASP A 99 -43.06 5.92 2.80
N TRP A 100 -43.77 4.79 2.69
CA TRP A 100 -44.64 4.50 1.52
C TRP A 100 -46.07 5.03 1.66
N ASN A 101 -46.45 5.52 2.84
CA ASN A 101 -47.84 5.83 3.16
C ASN A 101 -48.14 7.34 3.24
N GLU A 102 -47.22 8.20 2.79
CA GLU A 102 -47.38 9.66 2.76
C GLU A 102 -47.70 10.23 1.35
N GLU A 103 -47.91 9.39 0.33
CA GLU A 103 -48.22 9.81 -1.05
C GLU A 103 -49.71 9.66 -1.51
N GLU A 104 -50.69 9.56 -0.60
CA GLU A 104 -52.13 9.62 -0.97
C GLU A 104 -52.91 10.77 -0.32
#